data_AF-A0AA39TMH7-F1
#
_entry.id   AF-A0AA39TMH7-F1
#
_cell.length_a   1.000
_cell.length_b   1.000
_cell.length_c   1.000
_cell.angle_alpha   90.00
_cell.angle_beta   90.00
_cell.angle_gamma   90.00
#
_symmetry.space_group_name_H-M   'P 1'
#
loop_
_entity.id
_entity.type
_entity.pdbx_description
1 polymer ?
#
loop_
_entity_poly.entity_id
_entity_poly.type
_entity_poly.pdbx_seq_one_letter_code
_entity_poly.pdbx_strand_id
1 'polypeptide(L)'
;MTDLRQKLEQLGLSQYLGVFVSEGFDTWETVLDIRESDLNFLNVKLGHRRKLQRAIAETRGIPFERLDHAVPYLHAALSVDGSYLSDDSASENRSLNHHKRIKPPFGNTGSTTKRKYRRRPKPDENAPERPASAYVIFSNQTRESLKGQKLSFTEIAKLVGEQWQTLSPGAREACERQAAAAKEKYYTELAEYKKTPEYTQYQEYLAEFRAKHNQKQFEYPVLT
;
A
#
# COMPACT_ATOMS: atom_id res chain seq x y z
N MET A 1 -24.32 -5.61 34.65
CA MET A 1 -23.30 -6.61 34.23
C MET A 1 -23.56 -7.24 32.85
N THR A 2 -24.75 -7.12 32.24
CA THR A 2 -25.08 -7.75 30.94
C THR A 2 -24.83 -6.87 29.72
N ASP A 3 -24.80 -5.54 29.88
CA ASP A 3 -24.72 -4.59 28.76
C ASP A 3 -23.38 -4.67 27.99
N LEU A 4 -22.25 -4.77 28.71
CA LEU A 4 -20.94 -4.94 28.06
C LEU A 4 -20.88 -6.24 27.23
N ARG A 5 -21.41 -7.35 27.76
CA ARG A 5 -21.48 -8.62 27.04
C ARG A 5 -22.31 -8.47 25.77
N GLN A 6 -23.50 -7.87 25.86
CA GLN A 6 -24.40 -7.68 24.73
C GLN A 6 -23.78 -6.79 23.65
N LYS A 7 -23.09 -5.71 24.04
CA LYS A 7 -22.38 -4.82 23.10
C LYS A 7 -21.20 -5.50 22.44
N LEU A 8 -20.37 -6.22 23.19
CA LEU A 8 -19.26 -6.96 22.59
C LEU A 8 -19.75 -8.08 21.68
N GLU A 9 -20.84 -8.76 22.02
CA GLU A 9 -21.46 -9.77 21.17
C GLU A 9 -22.00 -9.18 19.86
N GLN A 10 -22.69 -8.03 19.91
CA GLN A 10 -23.14 -7.30 18.73
C GLN A 10 -21.98 -6.90 17.80
N LEU A 11 -20.81 -6.58 18.36
CA LEU A 11 -19.60 -6.23 17.59
C LEU A 11 -18.80 -7.45 17.11
N GLY A 12 -19.17 -8.66 17.55
CA GLY A 12 -18.42 -9.90 17.31
C GLY A 12 -17.08 -9.95 18.06
N LEU A 13 -17.04 -9.38 19.27
CA LEU A 13 -15.86 -9.20 20.12
C LEU A 13 -16.01 -9.91 21.49
N SER A 14 -16.97 -10.82 21.63
CA SER A 14 -17.26 -11.54 22.89
C SER A 14 -16.06 -12.28 23.48
N GLN A 15 -15.10 -12.69 22.66
CA GLN A 15 -13.85 -13.31 23.09
C GLN A 15 -13.00 -12.45 24.04
N TYR A 16 -13.17 -11.12 24.03
CA TYR A 16 -12.44 -10.21 24.91
C TYR A 16 -13.16 -9.92 26.22
N LEU A 17 -14.40 -10.38 26.40
CA LEU A 17 -15.20 -10.09 27.59
C LEU A 17 -14.47 -10.50 28.88
N GLY A 18 -13.86 -11.68 28.90
CA GLY A 18 -13.12 -12.16 30.07
C GLY A 18 -11.93 -11.26 30.43
N VAL A 19 -11.20 -10.80 29.40
CA VAL A 19 -10.03 -9.92 29.54
C VAL A 19 -10.43 -8.52 30.02
N PHE A 20 -11.55 -8.00 29.52
CA PHE A 20 -12.08 -6.71 29.97
C PHE A 20 -12.53 -6.77 31.43
N VAL A 21 -13.30 -7.80 31.81
CA VAL A 21 -13.79 -7.95 33.19
C VAL A 21 -12.65 -8.18 34.19
N SER A 22 -11.63 -8.96 33.82
CA SER A 22 -10.47 -9.19 34.71
C SER A 22 -9.66 -7.93 35.00
N GLU A 23 -9.68 -6.98 34.07
CA GLU A 23 -8.91 -5.73 34.13
C GLU A 23 -9.78 -4.55 34.62
N GLY A 24 -10.99 -4.84 35.12
CA GLY A 24 -11.87 -3.85 35.73
C GLY A 24 -12.80 -3.11 34.77
N PHE A 25 -12.89 -3.53 33.51
CA PHE A 25 -13.86 -3.03 32.54
C PHE A 25 -15.08 -3.96 32.49
N ASP A 26 -15.99 -3.80 33.45
CA ASP A 26 -17.16 -4.66 33.64
C ASP A 26 -18.46 -4.10 33.03
N THR A 27 -18.45 -2.84 32.61
CA THR A 27 -19.60 -2.11 32.05
C THR A 27 -19.25 -1.40 30.75
N TRP A 28 -20.25 -1.15 29.89
CA TRP A 28 -20.01 -0.41 28.64
C TRP A 28 -19.52 1.02 28.91
N GLU A 29 -19.97 1.64 30.00
CA GLU A 29 -19.56 2.97 30.45
C GLU A 29 -18.05 3.04 30.73
N THR A 30 -17.49 2.10 31.50
CA THR A 30 -16.03 2.04 31.75
C THR A 30 -15.22 1.81 30.47
N VAL A 31 -15.79 1.13 29.46
CA VAL A 31 -15.16 0.91 28.16
C VAL A 31 -15.18 2.16 27.29
N LEU A 32 -16.08 3.12 27.52
CA LEU A 32 -16.06 4.38 26.76
C LEU A 32 -14.74 5.13 27.01
N ASP A 33 -14.21 5.07 28.23
CA ASP A 33 -13.02 5.81 28.65
C ASP A 33 -11.71 5.08 28.37
N ILE A 34 -11.77 3.88 27.80
CA ILE A 34 -10.58 3.10 27.46
C ILE A 34 -9.76 3.80 26.37
N ARG A 35 -8.44 3.94 26.58
CA ARG A 35 -7.54 4.53 25.59
C ARG A 35 -6.99 3.46 24.65
N GLU A 36 -6.42 3.90 23.52
CA GLU A 36 -5.80 2.99 22.55
C GLU A 36 -4.60 2.24 23.15
N SER A 37 -3.88 2.85 24.09
CA SER A 37 -2.80 2.21 24.86
C SER A 37 -3.30 1.00 25.64
N ASP A 38 -4.46 1.13 26.27
CA ASP A 38 -5.00 0.14 27.18
C ASP A 38 -5.52 -1.05 26.36
N LEU A 39 -6.21 -0.79 25.24
CA LEU A 39 -6.59 -1.83 24.27
C LEU A 39 -5.38 -2.56 23.66
N ASN A 40 -4.24 -1.89 23.55
CA ASN A 40 -3.00 -2.52 23.10
C ASN A 40 -2.40 -3.41 24.19
N PHE A 41 -2.44 -2.97 25.46
CA PHE A 41 -2.00 -3.76 26.62
C PHE A 41 -2.85 -5.04 26.80
N LEU A 42 -4.16 -4.94 26.58
CA LEU A 42 -5.10 -6.07 26.56
C LEU A 42 -4.97 -6.98 25.32
N ASN A 43 -3.97 -6.74 24.47
CA ASN A 43 -3.66 -7.50 23.26
C ASN A 43 -4.86 -7.64 22.28
N VAL A 44 -5.74 -6.63 22.26
CA VAL A 44 -6.88 -6.59 21.33
C VAL A 44 -6.34 -6.29 19.93
N LYS A 45 -6.64 -7.12 18.94
CA LYS A 45 -6.14 -6.96 17.56
C LYS A 45 -6.54 -5.60 16.98
N LEU A 46 -5.68 -4.97 16.17
CA LEU A 46 -5.92 -3.62 15.60
C LEU A 46 -7.29 -3.48 14.93
N GLY A 47 -7.73 -4.45 14.14
CA GLY A 47 -9.06 -4.43 13.51
C GLY A 47 -10.22 -4.45 14.52
N HIS A 48 -10.06 -5.15 15.65
CA HIS A 48 -11.03 -5.21 16.73
C HIS A 48 -11.03 -3.92 17.54
N ARG A 49 -9.86 -3.31 17.79
CA ARG A 49 -9.75 -1.98 18.40
C ARG A 49 -10.49 -0.93 17.57
N ARG A 50 -10.35 -0.95 16.24
CA ARG A 50 -11.05 -0.02 15.35
C ARG A 50 -12.56 -0.21 15.36
N LYS A 51 -13.06 -1.46 15.47
CA LYS A 51 -14.50 -1.72 15.65
C LYS A 51 -15.02 -1.16 16.97
N LEU A 52 -14.29 -1.38 18.06
CA LEU A 52 -14.66 -0.91 19.39
C LEU A 52 -14.63 0.63 19.47
N GLN A 53 -13.58 1.27 18.96
CA GLN A 53 -13.45 2.73 18.89
C GLN A 53 -14.57 3.37 18.05
N ARG A 54 -15.00 2.72 16.94
CA ARG A 54 -16.16 3.18 16.16
C ARG A 54 -17.45 3.11 16.98
N ALA A 55 -17.68 2.00 17.67
CA ALA A 55 -18.86 1.84 18.51
C ALA A 55 -18.89 2.84 19.68
N ILE A 56 -17.73 3.10 20.30
CA ILE A 56 -17.57 4.12 21.35
C ILE A 56 -17.90 5.52 20.80
N ALA A 57 -17.37 5.86 19.63
CA ALA A 57 -17.64 7.15 18.98
C ALA A 57 -19.13 7.32 18.62
N GLU A 58 -19.77 6.27 18.10
CA GLU A 58 -21.21 6.23 17.80
C GLU A 58 -22.06 6.43 19.06
N THR A 59 -21.71 5.77 20.17
CA THR A 59 -22.42 5.96 21.44
C THR A 59 -22.21 7.33 22.07
N ARG A 60 -21.08 8.00 21.79
CA ARG A 60 -20.82 9.38 22.23
C ARG A 60 -21.51 10.44 21.37
N GLY A 61 -22.18 10.04 20.28
CA GLY A 61 -22.78 10.96 19.32
C GLY A 61 -21.75 11.84 18.60
N ILE A 62 -20.47 11.46 18.63
CA ILE A 62 -19.38 12.19 17.98
C ILE A 62 -19.11 11.50 16.64
N PRO A 63 -19.33 12.16 15.48
CA PRO A 63 -19.00 11.58 14.20
C PRO A 63 -17.50 11.24 14.14
N PHE A 64 -17.20 9.96 13.87
CA PHE A 64 -15.87 9.34 13.85
C PHE A 64 -14.82 10.06 12.98
N GLU A 65 -15.24 10.98 12.12
CA GLU A 65 -14.40 11.85 11.26
C GLU A 65 -13.40 12.75 12.03
N ARG A 66 -13.64 13.06 13.31
CA ARG A 66 -12.76 13.94 14.10
C ARG A 66 -11.56 13.28 14.77
N LEU A 67 -11.42 11.95 14.73
CA LEU A 67 -10.30 11.25 15.38
C LEU A 67 -9.06 11.06 14.48
N ASP A 68 -9.18 11.25 13.17
CA ASP A 68 -8.04 11.19 12.23
C ASP A 68 -7.38 12.56 11.98
N HIS A 69 -7.95 13.67 12.48
CA HIS A 69 -7.53 15.05 12.13
C HIS A 69 -6.75 15.81 13.21
N ALA A 70 -6.33 15.15 14.30
CA ALA A 70 -5.58 15.80 15.37
C ALA A 70 -4.05 15.70 15.23
N VAL A 71 -3.48 15.74 14.01
CA VAL A 71 -2.09 16.22 13.77
C VAL A 71 -1.96 16.72 12.32
N PRO A 72 -2.02 18.05 12.08
CA PRO A 72 -0.96 18.66 11.27
C PRO A 72 -0.71 20.13 11.65
N TYR A 73 0.20 20.41 12.59
CA TYR A 73 0.73 21.77 12.75
C TYR A 73 2.25 21.85 13.05
N LEU A 74 3.01 20.76 12.97
CA LEU A 74 4.44 20.79 13.32
C LEU A 74 5.43 20.38 12.21
N HIS A 75 5.02 20.29 10.95
CA HIS A 75 5.94 19.93 9.85
C HIS A 75 6.16 21.02 8.80
N ALA A 76 5.53 22.20 8.95
CA ALA A 76 5.58 23.26 7.94
C ALA A 76 6.81 24.20 8.05
N ALA A 77 7.70 24.01 9.03
CA ALA A 77 8.77 24.98 9.31
C ALA A 77 10.17 24.60 8.79
N LEU A 78 10.34 23.53 8.01
CA LEU A 78 11.64 23.16 7.42
C LEU A 78 11.49 22.75 5.95
N SER A 79 11.10 23.71 5.12
CA SER A 79 11.20 23.61 3.66
C SER A 79 12.07 24.77 3.18
N VAL A 80 13.39 24.57 3.24
CA VAL A 80 14.34 25.40 2.49
C VAL A 80 14.32 24.90 1.06
N ASP A 81 14.09 25.84 0.17
CA ASP A 81 14.01 25.74 -1.27
C ASP A 81 15.25 25.06 -1.87
N GLY A 82 15.02 24.19 -2.84
CA GLY A 82 16.03 23.28 -3.39
C GLY A 82 15.57 22.65 -4.69
N SER A 83 15.30 23.49 -5.68
CA SER A 83 15.11 23.18 -7.09
C SER A 83 16.10 22.12 -7.60
N TYR A 84 15.62 20.89 -7.86
CA TYR A 84 16.30 19.91 -8.71
C TYR A 84 15.53 19.76 -10.01
N LEU A 85 15.94 20.58 -10.99
CA LEU A 85 15.66 20.37 -12.40
C LEU A 85 16.46 19.15 -12.85
N SER A 86 15.77 18.12 -13.34
CA SER A 86 16.38 17.06 -14.15
C SER A 86 15.67 17.05 -15.48
N ASP A 87 16.43 17.45 -16.48
CA ASP A 87 16.14 17.47 -17.91
C ASP A 87 16.01 16.02 -18.41
N ASP A 88 14.84 15.67 -18.98
CA ASP A 88 14.66 14.44 -19.75
C ASP A 88 13.84 14.79 -20.98
N SER A 89 14.57 15.07 -22.07
CA SER A 89 14.03 15.31 -23.39
C SER A 89 14.09 14.03 -24.24
N ALA A 90 12.92 13.65 -24.76
CA ALA A 90 12.61 12.79 -25.91
C ALA A 90 12.75 11.25 -25.74
N SER A 91 11.75 10.41 -26.04
CA SER A 91 10.67 10.53 -27.03
C SER A 91 9.50 9.56 -26.78
N GLU A 92 8.30 10.15 -26.79
CA GLU A 92 7.09 9.78 -27.54
C GLU A 92 6.73 8.30 -27.78
N ASN A 93 5.79 7.77 -26.99
CA ASN A 93 4.46 7.37 -27.48
C ASN A 93 3.59 6.82 -26.34
N ARG A 94 3.14 7.70 -25.46
CA ARG A 94 2.04 7.38 -24.55
C ARG A 94 1.11 8.58 -24.53
N SER A 95 0.08 8.53 -25.38
CA SER A 95 -1.00 9.51 -25.43
C SER A 95 -1.46 9.83 -24.01
N LEU A 96 -1.14 11.05 -23.59
CA LEU A 96 -1.48 11.63 -22.31
C LEU A 96 -2.98 11.92 -22.29
N ASN A 97 -3.80 10.93 -21.90
CA ASN A 97 -5.06 11.24 -21.24
C ASN A 97 -4.73 11.63 -19.78
N HIS A 98 -4.06 12.77 -19.63
CA HIS A 98 -3.93 13.47 -18.36
C HIS A 98 -5.24 14.21 -18.11
N HIS A 99 -6.28 13.47 -17.74
CA HIS A 99 -7.48 14.07 -17.19
C HIS A 99 -7.08 14.73 -15.87
N LYS A 100 -6.98 16.06 -15.90
CA LYS A 100 -6.90 16.95 -14.73
C LYS A 100 -7.88 16.38 -13.68
N ARG A 101 -7.38 15.83 -12.57
CA ARG A 101 -8.24 15.39 -11.46
C ARG A 101 -8.87 16.63 -10.85
N ILE A 102 -9.97 17.08 -11.43
CA ILE A 102 -10.94 17.94 -10.75
C ILE A 102 -11.40 17.11 -9.56
N LYS A 103 -11.06 17.54 -8.35
CA LYS A 103 -11.61 16.96 -7.12
C LYS A 103 -13.12 17.16 -7.20
N PRO A 104 -13.95 16.09 -7.22
CA PRO A 104 -15.39 16.27 -7.22
C PRO A 104 -15.80 16.94 -5.90
N PRO A 105 -16.80 17.84 -5.93
CA PRO A 105 -17.31 18.45 -4.71
C PRO A 105 -17.91 17.35 -3.83
N PHE A 106 -17.59 17.41 -2.54
CA PHE A 106 -18.10 16.51 -1.51
C PHE A 106 -19.63 16.55 -1.51
N GLY A 107 -20.25 15.50 -2.05
CA GLY A 107 -21.68 15.22 -1.99
C GLY A 107 -21.92 13.93 -1.22
N ASN A 108 -22.65 14.07 -0.12
CA ASN A 108 -23.00 13.10 0.89
C ASN A 108 -23.79 11.89 0.33
N THR A 109 -23.53 10.68 0.84
CA THR A 109 -24.51 9.68 1.31
C THR A 109 -23.83 8.31 1.47
N GLY A 110 -24.15 7.64 2.59
CA GLY A 110 -23.55 6.38 2.98
C GLY A 110 -23.76 5.26 1.96
N SER A 111 -22.68 4.81 1.35
CA SER A 111 -22.53 3.41 0.98
C SER A 111 -21.07 3.02 1.19
N THR A 112 -20.85 2.05 2.07
CA THR A 112 -19.55 1.39 2.20
C THR A 112 -19.36 0.47 1.00
N THR A 113 -19.27 1.01 -0.22
CA THR A 113 -18.91 0.19 -1.38
C THR A 113 -17.48 -0.29 -1.17
N LYS A 114 -17.34 -1.55 -0.73
CA LYS A 114 -16.04 -2.22 -0.67
C LYS A 114 -15.40 -2.07 -2.06
N ARG A 115 -14.17 -1.55 -2.11
CA ARG A 115 -13.42 -1.41 -3.36
C ARG A 115 -13.43 -2.75 -4.09
N LYS A 116 -13.98 -2.78 -5.31
CA LYS A 116 -14.03 -4.00 -6.12
C LYS A 116 -12.61 -4.36 -6.54
N TYR A 117 -12.15 -5.55 -6.16
CA TYR A 117 -10.82 -6.02 -6.50
C TYR A 117 -10.73 -6.27 -8.01
N ARG A 118 -9.87 -5.51 -8.70
CA ARG A 118 -9.61 -5.72 -10.13
C ARG A 118 -8.58 -6.82 -10.29
N ARG A 119 -8.94 -7.89 -10.98
CA ARG A 119 -8.02 -8.99 -11.31
C ARG A 119 -6.90 -8.48 -12.22
N ARG A 120 -5.68 -8.94 -11.99
CA ARG A 120 -4.51 -8.68 -12.85
C ARG A 120 -4.24 -9.92 -13.71
N PRO A 121 -3.75 -9.77 -14.95
CA PRO A 121 -3.30 -10.90 -15.75
C PRO A 121 -2.20 -11.66 -15.00
N LYS A 122 -2.11 -12.97 -15.24
CA LYS A 122 -1.00 -13.78 -14.72
C LYS A 122 0.32 -13.32 -15.38
N PRO A 123 1.43 -13.25 -14.63
CA PRO A 123 2.75 -13.05 -15.23
C PRO A 123 3.09 -14.24 -16.12
N ASP A 124 3.93 -13.98 -17.11
CA ASP A 124 4.47 -14.98 -18.02
C ASP A 124 5.72 -15.62 -17.40
N GLU A 125 5.78 -16.95 -17.35
CA GLU A 125 6.92 -17.68 -16.79
C GLU A 125 8.11 -17.76 -17.77
N ASN A 126 7.85 -17.63 -19.08
CA ASN A 126 8.88 -17.73 -20.12
C ASN A 126 9.48 -16.36 -20.49
N ALA A 127 8.84 -15.26 -20.06
CA ALA A 127 9.34 -13.93 -20.35
C ALA A 127 10.57 -13.64 -19.48
N PRO A 128 11.63 -13.01 -20.05
CA PRO A 128 12.78 -12.60 -19.26
C PRO A 128 12.35 -11.63 -18.14
N GLU A 129 12.97 -11.76 -16.98
CA GLU A 129 12.66 -10.92 -15.83
C GLU A 129 13.18 -9.50 -16.04
N ARG A 130 12.46 -8.51 -15.53
CA ARG A 130 12.89 -7.11 -15.64
C ARG A 130 14.19 -6.89 -14.84
N PRO A 131 15.20 -6.26 -15.44
CA PRO A 131 16.49 -6.04 -14.79
C PRO A 131 16.33 -5.04 -13.64
N ALA A 132 17.11 -5.24 -12.58
CA ALA A 132 17.17 -4.34 -11.45
C ALA A 132 17.83 -2.99 -11.85
N SER A 133 17.33 -1.89 -11.28
CA SER A 133 17.98 -0.57 -11.44
C SER A 133 19.22 -0.46 -10.56
N ALA A 134 20.07 0.54 -10.83
CA ALA A 134 21.30 0.79 -10.07
C ALA A 134 21.05 0.88 -8.56
N TYR A 135 20.00 1.63 -8.18
CA TYR A 135 19.57 1.72 -6.78
C TYR A 135 19.11 0.37 -6.21
N VAL A 136 18.35 -0.42 -6.98
CA VAL A 136 17.86 -1.73 -6.49
C VAL A 136 19.03 -2.68 -6.28
N ILE A 137 20.00 -2.72 -7.21
CA ILE A 137 21.23 -3.49 -7.09
C ILE A 137 21.98 -3.10 -5.81
N PHE A 138 22.24 -1.80 -5.61
CA PHE A 138 22.87 -1.29 -4.40
C PHE A 138 22.07 -1.65 -3.14
N SER A 139 20.76 -1.45 -3.16
CA SER A 139 19.89 -1.72 -2.00
C SER A 139 19.91 -3.19 -1.59
N ASN A 140 20.00 -4.11 -2.55
CA ASN A 140 20.08 -5.54 -2.29
C ASN A 140 21.45 -5.89 -1.71
N GLN A 141 22.55 -5.37 -2.28
CA GLN A 141 23.90 -5.57 -1.75
C GLN A 141 24.04 -5.06 -0.32
N THR A 142 23.52 -3.86 -0.02
CA THR A 142 23.53 -3.31 1.33
C THR A 142 22.66 -4.12 2.29
N ARG A 143 21.46 -4.55 1.86
CA ARG A 143 20.60 -5.43 2.67
C ARG A 143 21.27 -6.77 2.98
N GLU A 144 22.00 -7.34 2.03
CA GLU A 144 22.78 -8.56 2.23
C GLU A 144 23.92 -8.35 3.21
N SER A 145 24.62 -7.22 3.15
CA SER A 145 25.66 -6.85 4.12
C SER A 145 25.11 -6.65 5.54
N LEU A 146 23.89 -6.13 5.66
CA LEU A 146 23.21 -5.91 6.95
C LEU A 146 22.44 -7.15 7.42
N LYS A 147 22.46 -8.25 6.65
CA LYS A 147 21.78 -9.49 7.01
C LYS A 147 22.42 -10.08 8.27
N GLY A 148 21.61 -10.33 9.29
CA GLY A 148 22.05 -10.84 10.59
C GLY A 148 22.19 -9.77 11.68
N GLN A 149 22.08 -8.49 11.34
CA GLN A 149 21.89 -7.43 12.34
C GLN A 149 20.43 -7.44 12.83
N LYS A 150 20.20 -7.12 14.11
CA LYS A 150 18.86 -7.01 14.71
C LYS A 150 18.15 -5.70 14.33
N LEU A 151 18.29 -5.27 13.08
CA LEU A 151 17.64 -4.07 12.56
C LEU A 151 16.30 -4.44 11.93
N SER A 152 15.29 -3.60 12.15
CA SER A 152 14.01 -3.74 11.47
C SER A 152 14.14 -3.42 9.98
N PHE A 153 13.23 -3.96 9.17
CA PHE A 153 13.18 -3.66 7.73
C PHE A 153 13.11 -2.16 7.45
N THR A 154 12.37 -1.41 8.28
CA THR A 154 12.23 0.05 8.16
C THR A 154 13.56 0.77 8.42
N GLU A 155 14.31 0.35 9.42
CA GLU A 155 15.64 0.92 9.72
C GLU A 155 16.64 0.62 8.60
N ILE A 156 16.65 -0.62 8.10
CA ILE A 156 17.48 -1.01 6.95
C ILE A 156 17.13 -0.16 5.73
N ALA A 157 15.84 0.06 5.44
CA ALA A 157 15.42 0.88 4.30
C ALA A 157 15.87 2.35 4.42
N LYS A 158 15.81 2.93 5.63
CA LYS A 158 16.32 4.29 5.89
C LYS A 158 17.82 4.37 5.65
N LEU A 159 18.58 3.45 6.24
CA LEU A 159 20.03 3.40 6.13
C LEU A 159 20.48 3.23 4.67
N VAL A 160 19.84 2.33 3.92
CA VAL A 160 20.10 2.17 2.47
C VAL A 160 19.85 3.48 1.70
N GLY A 161 18.76 4.18 2.02
CA GLY A 161 18.45 5.47 1.39
C GLY A 161 19.52 6.52 1.66
N GLU A 162 19.94 6.67 2.93
CA GLU A 162 20.99 7.60 3.35
C GLU A 162 22.34 7.28 2.71
N GLN A 163 22.72 6.01 2.68
CA GLN A 163 23.95 5.57 2.04
C GLN A 163 23.94 5.82 0.54
N TRP A 164 22.81 5.64 -0.15
CA TRP A 164 22.74 5.93 -1.58
C TRP A 164 22.95 7.42 -1.89
N GLN A 165 22.40 8.30 -1.06
CA GLN A 165 22.57 9.76 -1.21
C GLN A 165 24.01 10.19 -0.96
N THR A 166 24.65 9.61 0.05
CA THR A 166 26.05 9.90 0.43
C THR A 166 27.09 9.07 -0.33
N LEU A 167 26.64 8.16 -1.21
CA LEU A 167 27.50 7.27 -1.98
C LEU A 167 28.44 8.09 -2.87
N SER A 168 29.71 7.66 -2.94
CA SER A 168 30.69 8.30 -3.83
C SER A 168 30.27 8.17 -5.29
N PRO A 169 30.61 9.15 -6.15
CA PRO A 169 30.23 9.10 -7.56
C PRO A 169 30.77 7.86 -8.26
N GLY A 170 31.99 7.42 -7.95
CA GLY A 170 32.56 6.20 -8.54
C GLY A 170 31.84 4.91 -8.13
N ALA A 171 31.39 4.80 -6.88
CA ALA A 171 30.61 3.64 -6.44
C ALA A 171 29.18 3.64 -7.03
N ARG A 172 28.59 4.84 -7.18
CA ARG A 172 27.31 5.01 -7.88
C ARG A 172 27.42 4.61 -9.36
N GLU A 173 28.47 5.07 -10.03
CA GLU A 173 28.74 4.72 -11.44
C GLU A 173 28.95 3.21 -11.62
N ALA A 174 29.60 2.52 -10.68
CA ALA A 174 29.73 1.06 -10.73
C ALA A 174 28.35 0.36 -10.69
N CYS A 175 27.45 0.83 -9.83
CA CYS A 175 26.07 0.31 -9.77
C CYS A 175 25.29 0.62 -11.05
N GLU A 176 25.48 1.82 -11.62
CA GLU A 176 24.87 2.23 -12.89
C GLU A 176 25.37 1.39 -14.07
N ARG A 177 26.68 1.12 -14.13
CA ARG A 177 27.28 0.25 -15.14
C ARG A 177 26.74 -1.17 -15.04
N GLN A 178 26.59 -1.70 -13.82
CA GLN A 178 26.00 -3.02 -13.60
C GLN A 178 24.53 -3.05 -14.05
N ALA A 179 23.75 -2.01 -13.74
CA ALA A 179 22.37 -1.87 -14.17
C ALA A 179 22.25 -1.76 -15.69
N ALA A 180 23.13 -0.99 -16.34
CA ALA A 180 23.18 -0.83 -17.79
C ALA A 180 23.46 -2.17 -18.48
N ALA A 181 24.47 -2.91 -18.01
CA ALA A 181 24.79 -4.23 -18.54
C ALA A 181 23.65 -5.24 -18.35
N ALA A 182 22.98 -5.24 -17.19
CA ALA A 182 21.80 -6.08 -16.97
C ALA A 182 20.63 -5.69 -17.89
N LYS A 183 20.46 -4.39 -18.16
CA LYS A 183 19.45 -3.85 -19.07
C LYS A 183 19.68 -4.26 -20.51
N GLU A 184 20.93 -4.21 -20.98
CA GLU A 184 21.29 -4.68 -22.33
C GLU A 184 21.02 -6.17 -22.51
N LYS A 185 21.46 -7.00 -21.55
CA LYS A 185 21.19 -8.45 -21.56
C LYS A 185 19.68 -8.74 -21.64
N TYR A 186 18.89 -8.07 -20.80
CA TYR A 186 17.44 -8.18 -20.82
C TYR A 186 16.83 -7.84 -22.18
N TYR A 187 17.30 -6.78 -22.85
CA TYR A 187 16.76 -6.42 -24.16
C TYR A 187 17.09 -7.43 -25.25
N THR A 188 18.29 -8.01 -25.20
CA THR A 188 18.69 -9.10 -26.10
C THR A 188 17.78 -10.32 -25.90
N GLU A 189 17.65 -10.79 -24.65
CA GLU A 189 16.78 -11.92 -24.30
C GLU A 189 15.32 -11.64 -24.64
N LEU A 190 14.83 -10.42 -24.42
CA LEU A 190 13.46 -10.02 -24.75
C LEU A 190 13.24 -9.99 -26.27
N ALA A 191 14.24 -9.59 -27.05
CA ALA A 191 14.16 -9.59 -28.50
C ALA A 191 14.12 -11.01 -29.07
N GLU A 192 14.83 -11.95 -28.45
CA GLU A 192 14.75 -13.37 -28.75
C GLU A 192 13.40 -13.95 -28.35
N TYR A 193 12.96 -13.67 -27.11
CA TYR A 193 11.67 -14.12 -26.58
C TYR A 193 10.48 -13.71 -27.45
N LYS A 194 10.48 -12.48 -27.97
CA LYS A 194 9.41 -11.98 -28.85
C LYS A 194 9.25 -12.77 -30.16
N LYS A 195 10.25 -13.56 -30.56
CA LYS A 195 10.20 -14.40 -31.77
C LYS A 195 9.64 -15.79 -31.50
N THR A 196 9.48 -16.17 -30.23
CA THR A 196 9.09 -17.53 -29.87
C THR A 196 7.55 -17.68 -29.86
N PRO A 197 7.01 -18.89 -30.08
CA PRO A 197 5.57 -19.12 -30.06
C PRO A 197 4.94 -18.86 -28.69
N GLU A 198 5.69 -19.00 -27.59
CA GLU A 198 5.25 -18.73 -26.23
C GLU A 198 4.83 -17.26 -26.04
N TYR A 199 5.59 -16.32 -26.63
CA TYR A 199 5.22 -14.90 -26.61
C TYR A 199 3.87 -14.65 -27.28
N THR A 200 3.62 -15.29 -28.43
CA THR A 200 2.34 -15.18 -29.16
C THR A 200 1.18 -15.71 -28.34
N GLN A 201 1.33 -16.91 -27.76
CA GLN A 201 0.31 -17.51 -26.87
C GLN A 201 0.01 -16.60 -25.68
N TYR A 202 1.04 -15.98 -25.09
CA TYR A 202 0.86 -15.05 -23.98
C TYR A 202 0.16 -13.75 -24.42
N GLN A 203 0.44 -13.22 -25.62
CA GLN A 203 -0.28 -12.06 -26.16
C GLN A 203 -1.77 -12.36 -26.38
N GLU A 204 -2.10 -13.54 -26.89
CA GLU A 204 -3.49 -14.00 -27.05
C GLU A 204 -4.18 -14.12 -25.69
N TYR A 205 -3.53 -14.75 -24.70
CA TYR A 205 -4.01 -14.78 -23.32
C TYR A 205 -4.29 -13.38 -22.76
N LEU A 206 -3.38 -12.41 -22.96
CA LEU A 206 -3.57 -11.03 -22.52
C LEU A 206 -4.74 -10.35 -23.23
N ALA A 207 -4.97 -10.64 -24.51
CA ALA A 207 -6.12 -10.13 -25.26
C ALA A 207 -7.43 -10.70 -24.71
N GLU A 208 -7.50 -12.02 -24.51
CA GLU A 208 -8.67 -12.66 -23.91
C GLU A 208 -8.95 -12.17 -22.49
N PHE A 209 -7.91 -12.05 -21.66
CA PHE A 209 -8.03 -11.56 -20.30
C PHE A 209 -8.63 -10.14 -20.28
N ARG A 210 -8.13 -9.26 -21.16
CA ARG A 210 -8.67 -7.91 -21.31
C ARG A 210 -10.12 -7.93 -21.80
N ALA A 211 -10.46 -8.74 -22.80
CA ALA A 211 -11.82 -8.86 -23.33
C ALA A 211 -12.82 -9.35 -22.25
N LYS A 212 -12.50 -10.45 -21.56
CA LYS A 212 -13.33 -11.05 -20.49
C LYS A 212 -13.55 -10.09 -19.32
N HIS A 213 -12.56 -9.27 -18.98
CA HIS A 213 -12.66 -8.31 -17.87
C HIS A 213 -13.19 -6.93 -18.28
N ASN A 214 -13.21 -6.59 -19.57
CA ASN A 214 -13.88 -5.38 -20.09
C ASN A 214 -15.38 -5.61 -20.35
N GLN A 215 -15.80 -6.77 -20.85
CA GLN A 215 -17.23 -7.07 -21.10
C GLN A 215 -18.07 -7.09 -19.81
N LYS A 216 -17.52 -7.57 -18.70
CA LYS A 216 -18.17 -7.52 -17.37
C LYS A 216 -18.37 -6.11 -16.81
N GLN A 217 -17.97 -5.05 -17.52
CA GLN A 217 -18.31 -3.66 -17.16
C GLN A 217 -19.54 -3.11 -17.90
N PHE A 218 -19.99 -3.74 -19.00
CA PHE A 218 -21.05 -3.21 -19.86
C PHE A 218 -22.33 -4.03 -19.92
N GLU A 219 -22.33 -5.25 -19.39
CA GLU A 219 -23.53 -6.08 -19.33
C GLU A 219 -24.30 -5.80 -18.02
N TYR A 220 -25.01 -4.67 -17.98
CA TYR A 220 -26.14 -4.51 -17.08
C TYR A 220 -27.41 -4.71 -17.90
N PRO A 221 -28.34 -5.60 -17.51
CA PRO A 221 -29.65 -5.62 -18.12
C PRO A 221 -30.32 -4.29 -17.79
N VAL A 222 -30.62 -3.49 -18.82
CA VAL A 222 -31.58 -2.40 -18.72
C VAL A 222 -32.91 -3.09 -18.44
N LEU A 223 -33.30 -3.13 -17.16
CA LEU A 223 -34.64 -3.52 -16.76
C LEU A 223 -35.60 -2.52 -17.41
N THR A 224 -36.37 -3.02 -18.37
CA THR A 224 -37.48 -2.32 -19.03
C THR A 224 -38.75 -2.60 -18.25
#